data_AF-A0A1Z4LIR0-F1
#
_entry.id   AF-A0A1Z4LIR0-F1
#
_cell.length_a   1.000
_cell.length_b   1.000
_cell.length_c   1.000
_cell.angle_alpha   90.00
_cell.angle_beta   90.00
_cell.angle_gamma   90.00
#
_symmetry.space_group_name_H-M   'P 1'
#
loop_
_entity.id
_entity.type
_entity.pdbx_description
1 polymer ?
#
loop_
_entity_poly.entity_id
_entity_poly.type
_entity_poly.pdbx_seq_one_letter_code
_entity_poly.pdbx_strand_id
1 'polypeptide(L)'
;MNRLVKKGALQILKFVFNFNLNFGVRASSSLLKTNDKKIALTHYQIFLFKIALITTIIFFGYSQLAIAQTQSQITLLAGGDVEWSRMAQESLFHQRIIRYNLEFASKQEEARYPFQKIEPVLENADIAFVNLETPLSDTAKRKGAFLAPTAFASGLKWAGIDVVSTANNHALDAGVAGLKDTLTSLSQVSLPAVGSGKDLASARLPFISEKDGISLGFLAYTMSENSGDSSYAKPNRAGVMSTDLSLIKEDIQKLRPKVDYIIISFHWGLNDSRKPPFWVRNLARKSIDFGADIILGHHPHFPQGIEIYKDKPIIYCLGNFIFGHNHPFWTDNFLAKFIFTPNQIKSIEILPVAGENQDLAQPFLLTGDRSQKVLKVIQERSLSLKTKMDIVGDIGIINPTTAAVDKNFIDDVIYDLMLPKPLWMLLLALSTVGIILWFILSRLLRKRKRFARRW
;
A
#
# COMPACT_ATOMS: atom_id res chain seq x y z
N MET A 1 7.66 -4.60 17.55
CA MET A 1 9.01 -4.75 18.16
C MET A 1 9.00 -5.89 19.17
N ASN A 2 9.61 -7.04 18.85
CA ASN A 2 9.31 -8.33 19.48
C ASN A 2 9.87 -8.47 20.92
N ARG A 3 9.13 -9.16 21.81
CA ARG A 3 9.49 -9.40 23.24
C ARG A 3 10.87 -10.06 23.43
N LEU A 4 11.31 -10.85 22.45
CA LEU A 4 12.61 -11.53 22.42
C LEU A 4 13.78 -10.55 22.26
N VAL A 5 13.63 -9.51 21.42
CA VAL A 5 14.68 -8.50 21.19
C VAL A 5 14.90 -7.66 22.44
N LYS A 6 13.82 -7.28 23.15
CA LYS A 6 13.91 -6.59 24.44
C LYS A 6 14.60 -7.46 25.51
N LYS A 7 14.31 -8.77 25.57
CA LYS A 7 14.99 -9.67 26.51
C LYS A 7 16.47 -9.84 26.21
N GLY A 8 16.85 -9.99 24.93
CA GLY A 8 18.25 -10.10 24.50
C GLY A 8 19.05 -8.84 24.82
N ALA A 9 18.52 -7.65 24.49
CA ALA A 9 19.17 -6.38 24.81
C ALA A 9 19.35 -6.19 26.33
N LEU A 10 18.35 -6.56 27.14
CA LEU A 10 18.42 -6.46 28.61
C LEU A 10 19.44 -7.43 29.22
N GLN A 11 19.61 -8.64 28.65
CA GLN A 11 20.62 -9.59 29.09
C GLN A 11 22.05 -9.12 28.76
N ILE A 12 22.24 -8.53 27.58
CA ILE A 12 23.53 -7.95 27.17
C ILE A 12 23.89 -6.76 28.07
N LEU A 13 22.94 -5.86 28.35
CA LEU A 13 23.13 -4.74 29.29
C LEU A 13 23.49 -5.23 30.70
N LYS A 14 22.81 -6.26 31.21
CA LYS A 14 23.15 -6.87 32.51
C LYS A 14 24.53 -7.51 32.52
N PHE A 15 24.92 -8.18 31.44
CA PHE A 15 26.25 -8.78 31.31
C PHE A 15 27.34 -7.71 31.32
N VAL A 16 27.19 -6.65 30.53
CA VAL A 16 28.14 -5.52 30.47
C VAL A 16 28.24 -4.81 31.83
N PHE A 17 27.12 -4.61 32.52
CA PHE A 17 27.09 -3.96 33.84
C PHE A 17 27.78 -4.80 34.91
N ASN A 18 27.47 -6.10 34.99
CA ASN A 18 28.07 -7.02 35.96
C ASN A 18 29.56 -7.30 35.68
N PHE A 19 29.96 -7.33 34.41
CA PHE A 19 31.36 -7.51 34.03
C PHE A 19 32.20 -6.27 34.41
N ASN A 20 31.69 -5.06 34.20
CA ASN A 20 32.37 -3.81 34.58
C ASN A 20 32.52 -3.65 36.10
N LEU A 21 31.50 -4.00 36.89
CA LEU A 21 31.56 -3.93 38.35
C LEU A 21 32.59 -4.90 38.94
N ASN A 22 32.59 -6.16 38.51
CA ASN A 22 33.50 -7.17 39.07
C ASN A 22 34.97 -6.96 38.67
N PHE A 23 35.23 -6.42 37.47
CA PHE A 23 36.60 -6.14 37.02
C PHE A 23 37.14 -4.83 37.61
N GLY A 24 36.31 -3.79 37.72
CA GLY A 24 36.70 -2.50 38.31
C GLY A 24 37.13 -2.63 39.78
N VAL A 25 36.43 -3.47 40.55
CA VAL A 25 36.73 -3.71 41.98
C VAL A 25 37.99 -4.59 42.16
N ARG A 26 38.25 -5.55 41.27
CA ARG A 26 39.48 -6.37 41.34
C ARG A 26 40.71 -5.60 40.89
N ALA A 27 40.60 -4.80 39.83
CA ALA A 27 41.70 -3.97 39.33
C ALA A 27 42.14 -2.91 40.36
N SER A 28 41.20 -2.27 41.07
CA SER A 28 41.54 -1.28 42.11
C SER A 28 42.32 -1.90 43.27
N SER A 29 42.03 -3.15 43.63
CA SER A 29 42.68 -3.84 44.75
C SER A 29 44.13 -4.26 44.47
N SER A 30 44.49 -4.58 43.21
CA SER A 30 45.86 -4.94 42.82
C SER A 30 46.73 -3.72 42.48
N LEU A 31 46.12 -2.64 42.00
CA LEU A 31 46.80 -1.38 41.63
C LEU A 31 47.30 -0.58 42.84
N LEU A 32 46.71 -0.79 44.03
CA LEU A 32 47.11 -0.11 45.25
C LEU A 32 48.36 -0.70 45.93
N LYS A 33 48.89 -1.83 45.45
CA LYS A 33 50.05 -2.51 46.07
C LYS A 33 51.38 -2.31 45.34
N THR A 34 51.40 -1.70 44.15
CA THR A 34 52.64 -1.47 43.40
C THR A 34 52.84 0.03 43.13
N ASN A 35 53.97 0.58 43.58
CA ASN A 35 54.35 1.99 43.38
C ASN A 35 54.63 2.35 41.90
N ASP A 36 54.35 1.44 40.96
CA ASP A 36 54.76 1.56 39.58
C ASP A 36 53.62 2.09 38.70
N LYS A 37 53.48 3.42 38.72
CA LYS A 37 52.46 4.18 37.96
C LYS A 37 52.43 3.85 36.47
N LYS A 38 53.52 3.32 35.89
CA LYS A 38 53.56 2.86 34.50
C LYS A 38 52.70 1.61 34.28
N ILE A 39 52.79 0.61 35.16
CA ILE A 39 52.03 -0.64 35.05
C ILE A 39 50.53 -0.35 35.19
N ALA A 40 50.19 0.55 36.11
CA ALA A 40 48.82 1.00 36.32
C ALA A 40 48.20 1.66 35.08
N LEU A 41 48.95 2.55 34.44
CA LEU A 41 48.50 3.23 33.23
C LEU A 41 48.32 2.27 32.06
N THR A 42 49.22 1.28 31.91
CA THR A 42 49.12 0.26 30.86
C THR A 42 47.88 -0.63 31.05
N HIS A 43 47.60 -1.08 32.27
CA HIS A 43 46.39 -1.88 32.56
C HIS A 43 45.11 -1.09 32.31
N TYR A 44 45.08 0.19 32.66
CA TYR A 44 43.96 1.07 32.38
C TYR A 44 43.75 1.32 30.88
N GLN A 45 44.83 1.49 30.11
CA GLN A 45 44.77 1.62 28.66
C GLN A 45 44.26 0.35 27.97
N ILE A 46 44.71 -0.83 28.42
CA ILE A 46 44.21 -2.13 27.93
C ILE A 46 42.72 -2.30 28.26
N PHE A 47 42.29 -1.88 29.45
CA PHE A 47 40.88 -1.91 29.84
C PHE A 47 40.01 -1.02 28.96
N LEU A 48 40.42 0.23 28.73
CA LEU A 48 39.71 1.14 27.82
C LEU A 48 39.68 0.64 26.38
N PHE A 49 40.77 0.04 25.90
CA PHE A 49 40.82 -0.57 24.57
C PHE A 49 39.84 -1.74 24.43
N LYS A 50 39.75 -2.61 25.44
CA LYS A 50 38.77 -3.72 25.46
C LYS A 50 37.33 -3.22 25.45
N ILE A 51 37.01 -2.17 26.22
CA ILE A 51 35.69 -1.55 26.19
C ILE A 51 35.40 -0.99 24.80
N ALA A 52 36.32 -0.23 24.21
CA ALA A 52 36.15 0.34 22.88
C ALA A 52 35.92 -0.77 21.83
N LEU A 53 36.70 -1.85 21.86
CA LEU A 53 36.57 -2.97 20.95
C LEU A 53 35.22 -3.69 21.08
N ILE A 54 34.76 -4.00 22.30
CA ILE A 54 33.45 -4.62 22.54
C ILE A 54 32.33 -3.70 22.06
N THR A 55 32.43 -2.39 22.34
CA THR A 55 31.42 -1.41 21.91
C THR A 55 31.36 -1.32 20.40
N THR A 56 32.52 -1.33 19.71
CA THR A 56 32.60 -1.35 18.25
C THR A 56 32.02 -2.63 17.66
N ILE A 57 32.30 -3.80 18.24
CA ILE A 57 31.73 -5.08 17.78
C ILE A 57 30.22 -5.10 17.96
N ILE A 58 29.70 -4.62 19.10
CA ILE A 58 28.26 -4.51 19.33
C ILE A 58 27.63 -3.53 18.33
N PHE A 59 28.24 -2.36 18.12
CA PHE A 59 27.74 -1.36 17.20
C PHE A 59 27.77 -1.87 15.75
N PHE A 60 28.84 -2.54 15.34
CA PHE A 60 28.97 -3.13 14.02
C PHE A 60 27.99 -4.30 13.82
N GLY A 61 27.78 -5.14 14.83
CA GLY A 61 26.77 -6.20 14.79
C GLY A 61 25.35 -5.64 14.69
N TYR A 62 25.04 -4.58 15.44
CA TYR A 62 23.76 -3.87 15.35
C TYR A 62 23.58 -3.18 13.99
N SER A 63 24.63 -2.55 13.45
CA SER A 63 24.54 -1.92 12.13
C SER A 63 24.35 -2.96 11.04
N GLN A 64 25.01 -4.12 11.10
CA GLN A 64 24.81 -5.22 10.14
C GLN A 64 23.40 -5.80 10.24
N LEU A 65 22.85 -5.95 11.45
CA LEU A 65 21.44 -6.37 11.65
C LEU A 65 20.43 -5.33 11.15
N ALA A 66 20.72 -4.04 11.30
CA ALA A 66 19.88 -2.96 10.79
C ALA A 66 19.98 -2.81 9.27
N ILE A 67 21.18 -3.01 8.69
CA ILE A 67 21.44 -2.99 7.24
C ILE A 67 20.83 -4.23 6.57
N ALA A 68 20.80 -5.38 7.26
CA ALA A 68 20.16 -6.60 6.77
C ALA A 68 18.61 -6.54 6.79
N GLN A 69 18.02 -5.54 7.46
CA GLN A 69 16.60 -5.20 7.33
C GLN A 69 16.44 -4.07 6.30
N THR A 70 16.78 -4.33 5.03
CA THR A 70 16.06 -3.66 3.94
C THR A 70 14.60 -4.05 4.10
N GLN A 71 13.80 -3.14 4.65
CA GLN A 71 12.40 -3.39 4.96
C GLN A 71 11.70 -3.80 3.67
N SER A 72 11.28 -5.06 3.56
CA SER A 72 10.54 -5.58 2.40
C SER A 72 9.47 -4.57 2.02
N GLN A 73 9.52 -4.10 0.79
CA GLN A 73 8.54 -3.17 0.24
C GLN A 73 7.84 -3.90 -0.89
N ILE A 74 6.52 -3.93 -0.83
CA ILE A 74 5.69 -4.44 -1.92
C ILE A 74 4.77 -3.34 -2.41
N THR A 75 4.24 -3.52 -3.60
CA THR A 75 3.38 -2.56 -4.30
C THR A 75 2.03 -3.18 -4.64
N LEU A 76 0.96 -2.41 -4.39
CA LEU A 76 -0.37 -2.68 -4.95
C LEU A 76 -0.66 -1.59 -5.97
N LEU A 77 -0.97 -1.97 -7.20
CA LEU A 77 -1.47 -1.05 -8.21
C LEU A 77 -2.96 -1.29 -8.41
N ALA A 78 -3.79 -0.30 -8.07
CA ALA A 78 -5.24 -0.38 -8.21
C ALA A 78 -5.73 0.48 -9.38
N GLY A 79 -6.44 -0.15 -10.30
CA GLY A 79 -7.20 0.48 -11.37
C GLY A 79 -8.70 0.44 -11.13
N GLY A 80 -9.39 1.35 -11.81
CA GLY A 80 -10.83 1.48 -11.73
C GLY A 80 -11.60 0.47 -12.57
N ASP A 81 -12.68 0.94 -13.18
CA ASP A 81 -13.66 0.10 -13.86
C ASP A 81 -13.16 -0.37 -15.23
N VAL A 82 -13.43 -1.65 -15.52
CA VAL A 82 -13.04 -2.32 -16.76
C VAL A 82 -14.28 -2.82 -17.50
N GLU A 83 -14.52 -2.22 -18.66
CA GLU A 83 -15.67 -2.41 -19.53
C GLU A 83 -15.24 -2.60 -21.00
N TRP A 84 -15.77 -3.64 -21.65
CA TRP A 84 -15.41 -3.98 -23.04
C TRP A 84 -16.59 -4.29 -23.95
N SER A 85 -17.81 -4.26 -23.42
CA SER A 85 -19.00 -4.70 -24.14
C SER A 85 -19.22 -3.96 -25.45
N ARG A 86 -18.77 -2.70 -25.51
CA ARG A 86 -18.89 -1.85 -26.71
C ARG A 86 -17.68 -1.89 -27.64
N MET A 87 -16.61 -2.59 -27.27
CA MET A 87 -15.56 -3.02 -28.21
C MET A 87 -15.92 -4.34 -28.88
N ALA A 88 -16.44 -5.29 -28.11
CA ALA A 88 -16.60 -6.69 -28.54
C ALA A 88 -17.94 -7.01 -29.23
N GLN A 89 -18.93 -6.10 -29.24
CA GLN A 89 -20.25 -6.38 -29.82
C GLN A 89 -20.93 -5.17 -30.49
N GLU A 90 -21.75 -5.46 -31.51
CA GLU A 90 -22.70 -4.51 -32.09
C GLU A 90 -23.81 -4.19 -31.06
N SER A 91 -23.75 -2.99 -30.46
CA SER A 91 -24.86 -2.44 -29.68
C SER A 91 -25.88 -1.79 -30.62
N LEU A 92 -27.10 -2.36 -30.68
CA LEU A 92 -28.27 -1.81 -31.38
C LEU A 92 -28.76 -0.45 -30.85
N PHE A 93 -28.26 0.02 -29.69
CA PHE A 93 -28.86 1.16 -28.98
C PHE A 93 -28.12 2.50 -29.07
N HIS A 94 -26.91 2.56 -29.65
CA HIS A 94 -26.17 3.82 -29.69
C HIS A 94 -25.31 3.96 -30.96
N GLN A 95 -25.57 5.02 -31.72
CA GLN A 95 -24.85 5.43 -32.95
C GLN A 95 -23.40 5.89 -32.71
N ARG A 96 -22.75 5.50 -31.59
CA ARG A 96 -21.40 5.92 -31.20
C ARG A 96 -20.57 4.78 -30.63
N ILE A 97 -20.68 3.59 -31.22
CA ILE A 97 -19.63 2.60 -31.06
C ILE A 97 -18.42 3.16 -31.79
N ILE A 98 -17.32 3.41 -31.09
CA ILE A 98 -16.03 3.58 -31.75
C ILE A 98 -15.66 2.18 -32.24
N ARG A 99 -16.18 1.78 -33.40
CA ARG A 99 -15.50 0.72 -34.14
C ARG A 99 -14.22 1.37 -34.61
N TYR A 100 -13.10 1.04 -33.98
CA TYR A 100 -11.79 1.49 -34.44
C TYR A 100 -11.43 0.94 -35.85
N ASN A 101 -12.38 0.35 -36.59
CA ASN A 101 -12.17 -0.51 -37.74
C ASN A 101 -11.04 -1.53 -37.47
N LEU A 102 -11.06 -2.01 -36.22
CA LEU A 102 -10.24 -3.06 -35.60
C LEU A 102 -10.42 -4.41 -36.29
N GLU A 103 -9.44 -4.91 -37.03
CA GLU A 103 -9.38 -6.34 -37.37
C GLU A 103 -8.29 -7.00 -36.51
N PHE A 104 -8.67 -8.04 -35.77
CA PHE A 104 -7.76 -8.83 -34.95
C PHE A 104 -7.60 -10.22 -35.56
N ALA A 105 -6.37 -10.75 -35.58
CA ALA A 105 -6.09 -12.07 -36.13
C ALA A 105 -6.65 -13.20 -35.24
N SER A 106 -6.96 -12.93 -33.97
CA SER A 106 -7.54 -13.88 -33.03
C SER A 106 -8.29 -13.20 -31.88
N LYS A 107 -9.16 -13.95 -31.19
CA LYS A 107 -9.82 -13.49 -29.94
C LYS A 107 -8.80 -13.16 -28.84
N GLN A 108 -7.64 -13.81 -28.84
CA GLN A 108 -6.56 -13.55 -27.89
C GLN A 108 -5.89 -12.21 -28.14
N GLU A 109 -5.67 -11.84 -29.40
CA GLU A 109 -5.14 -10.53 -29.76
C GLU A 109 -6.13 -9.43 -29.38
N GLU A 110 -7.41 -9.61 -29.70
CA GLU A 110 -8.50 -8.71 -29.29
C GLU A 110 -8.54 -8.52 -27.76
N ALA A 111 -8.45 -9.62 -27.01
CA ALA A 111 -8.46 -9.57 -25.53
C ALA A 111 -7.27 -8.83 -24.92
N ARG A 112 -6.10 -8.84 -25.59
CA ARG A 112 -4.88 -8.17 -25.12
C ARG A 112 -4.79 -6.71 -25.55
N TYR A 113 -5.40 -6.38 -26.69
CA TYR A 113 -5.34 -5.04 -27.28
C TYR A 113 -5.57 -3.91 -26.26
N PRO A 114 -6.57 -3.98 -25.35
CA PRO A 114 -6.82 -2.88 -24.41
C PRO A 114 -5.66 -2.58 -23.46
N PHE A 115 -4.81 -3.55 -23.20
CA PHE A 115 -3.77 -3.45 -22.18
C PHE A 115 -2.40 -3.09 -22.73
N GLN A 116 -2.19 -3.15 -24.05
CA GLN A 116 -0.85 -3.09 -24.66
C GLN A 116 0.01 -1.89 -24.21
N LYS A 117 -0.60 -0.72 -23.97
CA LYS A 117 0.14 0.48 -23.57
C LYS A 117 0.36 0.62 -22.07
N ILE A 118 -0.39 -0.10 -21.25
CA ILE A 118 -0.34 -0.01 -19.78
C ILE A 118 0.23 -1.28 -19.14
N GLU A 119 0.32 -2.39 -19.88
CA GLU A 119 0.83 -3.68 -19.42
C GLU A 119 2.21 -3.57 -18.74
N PRO A 120 3.20 -2.80 -19.25
CA PRO A 120 4.48 -2.66 -18.54
C PRO A 120 4.34 -2.00 -17.17
N VAL A 121 3.32 -1.18 -16.95
CA VAL A 121 3.06 -0.54 -15.65
C VAL A 121 2.41 -1.53 -14.69
N LEU A 122 1.50 -2.36 -15.20
CA LEU A 122 0.81 -3.40 -14.43
C LEU A 122 1.76 -4.53 -14.01
N GLU A 123 2.59 -5.03 -14.94
CA GLU A 123 3.54 -6.13 -14.70
C GLU A 123 4.62 -5.76 -13.66
N ASN A 124 4.98 -4.48 -13.56
CA ASN A 124 5.96 -3.98 -12.59
C ASN A 124 5.40 -3.85 -11.15
N ALA A 125 4.10 -4.06 -10.93
CA ALA A 125 3.52 -4.10 -9.60
C ALA A 125 3.59 -5.52 -9.01
N ASP A 126 3.81 -5.64 -7.70
CA ASP A 126 3.81 -6.96 -7.05
C ASP A 126 2.42 -7.60 -7.05
N ILE A 127 1.39 -6.74 -6.98
CA ILE A 127 -0.02 -7.08 -7.06
C ILE A 127 -0.74 -5.99 -7.86
N ALA A 128 -1.48 -6.36 -8.90
CA ALA A 128 -2.39 -5.47 -9.62
C ALA A 128 -3.87 -5.86 -9.43
N PHE A 129 -4.72 -4.86 -9.17
CA PHE A 129 -6.15 -5.01 -8.90
C PHE A 129 -7.00 -4.11 -9.82
N VAL A 130 -8.14 -4.60 -10.31
CA VAL A 130 -9.16 -3.80 -11.02
C VAL A 130 -10.58 -4.23 -10.67
N ASN A 131 -11.59 -3.41 -10.99
CA ASN A 131 -12.99 -3.84 -10.99
C ASN A 131 -13.42 -4.30 -12.39
N LEU A 132 -13.73 -5.59 -12.53
CA LEU A 132 -14.26 -6.16 -13.76
C LEU A 132 -15.78 -5.94 -13.80
N GLU A 133 -16.19 -4.86 -14.45
CA GLU A 133 -17.59 -4.44 -14.53
C GLU A 133 -18.37 -5.15 -15.66
N THR A 134 -17.67 -5.76 -16.61
CA THR A 134 -18.31 -6.51 -17.70
C THR A 134 -18.36 -8.00 -17.42
N PRO A 135 -19.55 -8.64 -17.42
CA PRO A 135 -19.65 -10.09 -17.36
C PRO A 135 -19.10 -10.72 -18.64
N LEU A 136 -18.50 -11.90 -18.50
CA LEU A 136 -17.87 -12.66 -19.56
C LEU A 136 -18.66 -13.93 -19.87
N SER A 137 -19.13 -14.07 -21.12
CA SER A 137 -19.76 -15.30 -21.61
C SER A 137 -19.81 -15.32 -23.14
N ASP A 138 -19.66 -16.52 -23.71
CA ASP A 138 -19.87 -16.79 -25.14
C ASP A 138 -21.27 -17.38 -25.44
N THR A 139 -22.05 -17.74 -24.40
CA THR A 139 -23.32 -18.49 -24.58
C THR A 139 -24.52 -17.87 -23.87
N ALA A 140 -24.29 -17.12 -22.78
CA ALA A 140 -25.35 -16.52 -22.01
C ALA A 140 -26.02 -15.38 -22.79
N LYS A 141 -27.35 -15.32 -22.73
CA LYS A 141 -28.12 -14.23 -23.34
C LYS A 141 -27.86 -12.93 -22.56
N ARG A 142 -27.42 -11.88 -23.27
CA ARG A 142 -27.35 -10.51 -22.74
C ARG A 142 -28.74 -10.04 -22.32
N LYS A 143 -28.84 -9.55 -21.08
CA LYS A 143 -30.04 -8.98 -20.44
C LYS A 143 -29.87 -7.50 -20.09
N GLY A 144 -28.63 -7.05 -19.84
CA GLY A 144 -28.29 -5.67 -19.52
C GLY A 144 -27.42 -5.02 -20.59
N ALA A 145 -26.66 -4.01 -20.17
CA ALA A 145 -25.82 -3.20 -21.04
C ALA A 145 -24.54 -3.93 -21.46
N PHE A 146 -23.92 -4.68 -20.55
CA PHE A 146 -22.57 -5.21 -20.72
C PHE A 146 -22.53 -6.72 -20.92
N LEU A 147 -21.69 -7.15 -21.86
CA LEU A 147 -21.29 -8.54 -22.07
C LEU A 147 -20.06 -8.57 -22.98
N ALA A 148 -19.03 -9.33 -22.61
CA ALA A 148 -17.88 -9.58 -23.46
C ALA A 148 -17.56 -11.09 -23.59
N PRO A 149 -16.84 -11.53 -24.63
CA PRO A 149 -16.39 -12.91 -24.77
C PRO A 149 -15.51 -13.38 -23.61
N THR A 150 -15.52 -14.69 -23.29
CA THR A 150 -14.71 -15.25 -22.19
C THR A 150 -13.20 -15.10 -22.42
N ALA A 151 -12.76 -14.93 -23.67
CA ALA A 151 -11.37 -14.70 -24.02
C ALA A 151 -10.74 -13.48 -23.30
N PHE A 152 -11.54 -12.47 -22.94
CA PHE A 152 -11.07 -11.29 -22.20
C PHE A 152 -10.52 -11.62 -20.80
N ALA A 153 -10.89 -12.76 -20.20
CA ALA A 153 -10.26 -13.25 -18.98
C ALA A 153 -8.74 -13.47 -19.17
N SER A 154 -8.34 -14.01 -20.31
CA SER A 154 -6.92 -14.22 -20.64
C SER A 154 -6.18 -12.90 -20.90
N GLY A 155 -6.89 -11.89 -21.40
CA GLY A 155 -6.36 -10.53 -21.58
C GLY A 155 -5.99 -9.87 -20.26
N LEU A 156 -6.89 -9.93 -19.26
CA LEU A 156 -6.62 -9.47 -17.90
C LEU A 156 -5.38 -10.13 -17.31
N LYS A 157 -5.30 -11.46 -17.41
CA LYS A 157 -4.18 -12.21 -16.82
C LYS A 157 -2.87 -11.92 -17.53
N TRP A 158 -2.89 -11.82 -18.87
CA TRP A 158 -1.72 -11.46 -19.66
C TRP A 158 -1.21 -10.06 -19.30
N ALA A 159 -2.12 -9.12 -19.01
CA ALA A 159 -1.77 -7.76 -18.63
C ALA A 159 -1.14 -7.62 -17.23
N GLY A 160 -0.94 -8.72 -16.49
CA GLY A 160 -0.36 -8.69 -15.15
C GLY A 160 -1.37 -8.44 -14.03
N ILE A 161 -2.68 -8.57 -14.27
CA ILE A 161 -3.68 -8.43 -13.20
C ILE A 161 -3.70 -9.70 -12.34
N ASP A 162 -3.68 -9.50 -11.02
CA ASP A 162 -3.61 -10.58 -10.03
C ASP A 162 -4.94 -10.86 -9.34
N VAL A 163 -5.83 -9.87 -9.27
CA VAL A 163 -7.13 -10.01 -8.62
C VAL A 163 -8.13 -9.02 -9.23
N VAL A 164 -9.38 -9.47 -9.39
CA VAL A 164 -10.47 -8.62 -9.85
C VAL A 164 -11.61 -8.57 -8.83
N SER A 165 -12.22 -7.40 -8.66
CA SER A 165 -13.58 -7.34 -8.13
C SER A 165 -14.58 -7.72 -9.22
N THR A 166 -15.58 -8.50 -8.83
CA THR A 166 -16.78 -8.79 -9.64
C THR A 166 -18.06 -8.36 -8.93
N ALA A 167 -17.95 -7.64 -7.81
CA ALA A 167 -19.08 -7.05 -7.10
C ALA A 167 -19.37 -5.65 -7.68
N ASN A 168 -20.24 -5.58 -8.67
CA ASN A 168 -20.64 -4.34 -9.31
C ASN A 168 -22.02 -4.47 -9.94
N ASN A 169 -22.63 -3.36 -10.34
CA ASN A 169 -24.01 -3.29 -10.79
C ASN A 169 -24.32 -4.00 -12.12
N HIS A 170 -23.29 -4.43 -12.85
CA HIS A 170 -23.38 -5.06 -14.17
C HIS A 170 -23.00 -6.55 -14.15
N ALA A 171 -22.64 -7.10 -12.99
CA ALA A 171 -22.23 -8.51 -12.85
C ALA A 171 -23.29 -9.52 -13.34
N LEU A 172 -24.57 -9.13 -13.31
CA LEU A 172 -25.70 -9.93 -13.80
C LEU A 172 -26.30 -9.43 -15.13
N ASP A 173 -25.58 -8.64 -15.92
CA ASP A 173 -26.05 -8.19 -17.24
C ASP A 173 -26.19 -9.34 -18.25
N ALA A 174 -25.65 -10.53 -17.98
CA ALA A 174 -25.95 -11.78 -18.69
C ALA A 174 -26.63 -12.84 -17.79
N GLY A 175 -27.27 -12.37 -16.70
CA GLY A 175 -27.90 -13.17 -15.66
C GLY A 175 -26.93 -14.07 -14.90
N VAL A 176 -27.49 -14.98 -14.10
CA VAL A 176 -26.72 -15.96 -13.31
C VAL A 176 -25.85 -16.87 -14.17
N ALA A 177 -26.27 -17.18 -15.40
CA ALA A 177 -25.47 -17.96 -16.34
C ALA A 177 -24.18 -17.19 -16.70
N GLY A 178 -24.31 -15.92 -17.10
CA GLY A 178 -23.15 -15.07 -17.40
C GLY A 178 -22.22 -14.85 -16.19
N LEU A 179 -22.76 -14.69 -14.98
CA LEU A 179 -21.93 -14.60 -13.77
C LEU A 179 -21.11 -15.88 -13.54
N LYS A 180 -21.73 -17.06 -13.72
CA LYS A 180 -21.03 -18.35 -13.58
C LYS A 180 -19.96 -18.54 -14.65
N ASP A 181 -20.27 -18.17 -15.89
CA ASP A 181 -19.29 -18.21 -16.99
C ASP A 181 -18.12 -17.26 -16.72
N THR A 182 -18.40 -16.07 -16.18
CA THR A 182 -17.38 -15.10 -15.74
C THR A 182 -16.44 -15.71 -14.72
N LEU A 183 -16.98 -16.22 -13.61
CA LEU A 183 -16.18 -16.86 -12.55
C LEU A 183 -15.39 -18.07 -13.06
N THR A 184 -15.99 -18.86 -13.96
CA THR A 184 -15.32 -20.03 -14.56
C THR A 184 -14.17 -19.61 -15.47
N SER A 185 -14.37 -18.64 -16.36
CA SER A 185 -13.34 -18.16 -17.29
C SER A 185 -12.15 -17.52 -16.54
N LEU A 186 -12.41 -16.74 -15.49
CA LEU A 186 -11.37 -16.19 -14.61
C LEU A 186 -10.59 -17.30 -13.90
N SER A 187 -11.30 -18.31 -13.37
CA SER A 187 -10.64 -19.46 -12.74
C SER A 187 -9.78 -20.27 -13.71
N GLN A 188 -10.19 -20.42 -14.97
CA GLN A 188 -9.43 -21.17 -15.98
C GLN A 188 -8.07 -20.54 -16.29
N VAL A 189 -7.96 -19.22 -16.14
CA VAL A 189 -6.69 -18.48 -16.33
C VAL A 189 -5.98 -18.20 -15.00
N SER A 190 -6.41 -18.82 -13.90
CA SER A 190 -5.88 -18.57 -12.55
C SER A 190 -5.90 -17.10 -12.14
N LEU A 191 -7.00 -16.41 -12.45
CA LEU A 191 -7.26 -15.04 -12.03
C LEU A 191 -8.33 -15.02 -10.92
N PRO A 192 -7.94 -14.83 -9.65
CA PRO A 192 -8.85 -14.68 -8.52
C PRO A 192 -9.89 -13.57 -8.73
N ALA A 193 -11.13 -13.88 -8.35
CA ALA A 193 -12.24 -12.93 -8.30
C ALA A 193 -12.77 -12.83 -6.87
N VAL A 194 -13.11 -11.62 -6.42
CA VAL A 194 -13.72 -11.37 -5.12
C VAL A 194 -15.08 -10.68 -5.25
N GLY A 195 -15.94 -10.89 -4.25
CA GLY A 195 -17.22 -10.20 -4.10
C GLY A 195 -18.38 -10.78 -4.91
N SER A 196 -18.20 -11.91 -5.57
CA SER A 196 -19.30 -12.69 -6.15
C SER A 196 -19.02 -14.18 -6.04
N GLY A 197 -20.07 -14.99 -6.13
CA GLY A 197 -19.95 -16.44 -5.95
C GLY A 197 -21.16 -17.21 -6.42
N LYS A 198 -21.05 -18.54 -6.37
CA LYS A 198 -22.16 -19.47 -6.68
C LYS A 198 -23.25 -19.49 -5.59
N ASP A 199 -22.92 -18.96 -4.42
CA ASP A 199 -23.76 -18.82 -3.22
C ASP A 199 -23.14 -17.74 -2.31
N LEU A 200 -23.85 -17.40 -1.22
CA LEU A 200 -23.38 -16.42 -0.23
C LEU A 200 -22.06 -16.83 0.43
N ALA A 201 -21.83 -18.12 0.66
CA ALA A 201 -20.61 -18.58 1.32
C ALA A 201 -19.37 -18.34 0.45
N SER A 202 -19.44 -18.70 -0.83
CA SER A 202 -18.38 -18.49 -1.81
C SER A 202 -18.20 -17.02 -2.16
N ALA A 203 -19.26 -16.23 -2.23
CA ALA A 203 -19.18 -14.79 -2.52
C ALA A 203 -18.45 -13.99 -1.43
N ARG A 204 -18.46 -14.50 -0.19
CA ARG A 204 -17.77 -13.92 0.98
C ARG A 204 -16.28 -14.29 1.08
N LEU A 205 -15.79 -15.20 0.23
CA LEU A 205 -14.40 -15.64 0.33
C LEU A 205 -13.44 -14.50 -0.08
N PRO A 206 -12.45 -14.17 0.75
CA PRO A 206 -11.42 -13.23 0.37
C PRO A 206 -10.40 -13.91 -0.55
N PHE A 207 -9.71 -13.10 -1.34
CA PHE A 207 -8.42 -13.48 -1.92
C PHE A 207 -7.30 -12.99 -1.01
N ILE A 208 -6.30 -13.83 -0.74
CA ILE A 208 -5.13 -13.46 0.06
C ILE A 208 -3.89 -13.67 -0.80
N SER A 209 -3.07 -12.62 -0.92
CA SER A 209 -1.78 -12.66 -1.61
C SER A 209 -0.66 -12.33 -0.62
N GLU A 210 0.39 -13.14 -0.60
CA GLU A 210 1.59 -12.87 0.20
C GLU A 210 2.77 -12.61 -0.73
N LYS A 211 3.45 -11.49 -0.53
CA LYS A 211 4.64 -11.07 -1.27
C LYS A 211 5.67 -10.56 -0.26
N ASP A 212 6.90 -11.08 -0.34
CA ASP A 212 8.01 -10.72 0.54
C ASP A 212 7.68 -10.68 2.05
N GLY A 213 6.83 -11.62 2.49
CA GLY A 213 6.38 -11.74 3.88
C GLY A 213 5.34 -10.71 4.32
N ILE A 214 4.73 -9.98 3.38
CA ILE A 214 3.60 -9.06 3.60
C ILE A 214 2.36 -9.64 2.93
N SER A 215 1.28 -9.78 3.69
CA SER A 215 0.03 -10.40 3.26
C SER A 215 -1.10 -9.37 3.07
N LEU A 216 -1.68 -9.36 1.87
CA LEU A 216 -2.82 -8.51 1.48
C LEU A 216 -4.07 -9.37 1.31
N GLY A 217 -5.16 -9.02 1.99
CA GLY A 217 -6.47 -9.66 1.85
C GLY A 217 -7.47 -8.76 1.14
N PHE A 218 -8.15 -9.28 0.12
CA PHE A 218 -9.09 -8.55 -0.73
C PHE A 218 -10.52 -9.01 -0.51
N LEU A 219 -11.43 -8.04 -0.34
CA LEU A 219 -12.87 -8.22 -0.28
C LEU A 219 -13.54 -7.23 -1.24
N ALA A 220 -14.73 -7.54 -1.75
CA ALA A 220 -15.47 -6.61 -2.60
C ALA A 220 -16.98 -6.67 -2.36
N TYR A 221 -17.64 -5.52 -2.48
CA TYR A 221 -19.07 -5.36 -2.22
C TYR A 221 -19.69 -4.31 -3.16
N THR A 222 -21.00 -4.37 -3.39
CA THR A 222 -21.73 -3.38 -4.19
C THR A 222 -23.06 -2.96 -3.56
N MET A 223 -23.46 -1.71 -3.77
CA MET A 223 -24.72 -1.13 -3.23
C MET A 223 -25.98 -1.48 -4.06
N SER A 224 -25.87 -2.45 -4.99
CA SER A 224 -26.85 -2.84 -6.04
C SER A 224 -27.00 -1.80 -7.14
N GLU A 225 -27.14 -2.08 -8.44
CA GLU A 225 -27.32 -3.25 -9.34
C GLU A 225 -28.60 -3.00 -10.13
N ASN A 226 -28.48 -2.96 -11.46
CA ASN A 226 -29.57 -2.64 -12.38
C ASN A 226 -30.78 -3.61 -12.24
N SER A 227 -30.57 -4.75 -11.57
CA SER A 227 -31.57 -5.81 -11.33
C SER A 227 -32.09 -5.90 -9.88
N GLY A 228 -31.76 -4.92 -9.01
CA GLY A 228 -32.21 -4.86 -7.61
C GLY A 228 -31.70 -6.02 -6.73
N ASP A 229 -32.40 -6.29 -5.61
CA ASP A 229 -32.02 -7.30 -4.60
C ASP A 229 -31.89 -8.75 -5.15
N SER A 230 -32.37 -8.99 -6.37
CA SER A 230 -32.23 -10.28 -7.04
C SER A 230 -30.77 -10.61 -7.37
N SER A 231 -29.92 -9.59 -7.52
CA SER A 231 -28.49 -9.70 -7.81
C SER A 231 -27.65 -10.23 -6.65
N TYR A 232 -28.09 -10.07 -5.41
CA TYR A 232 -27.27 -10.43 -4.26
C TYR A 232 -27.16 -11.94 -4.02
N ALA A 233 -25.99 -12.39 -3.59
CA ALA A 233 -25.77 -13.78 -3.22
C ALA A 233 -26.63 -14.17 -1.99
N LYS A 234 -27.17 -15.39 -2.00
CA LYS A 234 -27.90 -16.00 -0.87
C LYS A 234 -27.35 -17.41 -0.62
N PRO A 235 -27.64 -18.09 0.51
CA PRO A 235 -27.06 -19.39 0.82
C PRO A 235 -27.11 -20.45 -0.30
N ASN A 236 -28.10 -20.38 -1.19
CA ASN A 236 -28.25 -21.28 -2.35
C ASN A 236 -28.44 -20.52 -3.67
N ARG A 237 -27.96 -19.27 -3.76
CA ARG A 237 -28.15 -18.42 -4.94
C ARG A 237 -26.87 -17.68 -5.27
N ALA A 238 -26.41 -17.85 -6.50
CA ALA A 238 -25.28 -17.10 -7.03
C ALA A 238 -25.62 -15.61 -7.09
N GLY A 239 -24.60 -14.78 -6.93
CA GLY A 239 -24.76 -13.33 -6.95
C GLY A 239 -23.55 -12.61 -6.42
N VAL A 240 -23.69 -11.30 -6.28
CA VAL A 240 -22.67 -10.40 -5.74
C VAL A 240 -22.91 -10.13 -4.25
N MET A 241 -21.87 -9.66 -3.57
CA MET A 241 -21.93 -9.22 -2.18
C MET A 241 -22.56 -7.83 -2.05
N SER A 242 -23.55 -7.70 -1.18
CA SER A 242 -24.18 -6.43 -0.83
C SER A 242 -23.35 -5.63 0.18
N THR A 243 -23.56 -4.32 0.29
CA THR A 243 -22.94 -3.49 1.34
C THR A 243 -23.60 -3.61 2.72
N ASP A 244 -24.03 -4.81 3.07
CA ASP A 244 -24.56 -5.09 4.41
C ASP A 244 -23.44 -4.90 5.44
N LEU A 245 -23.58 -3.90 6.31
CA LEU A 245 -22.57 -3.54 7.30
C LEU A 245 -22.25 -4.67 8.29
N SER A 246 -23.21 -5.55 8.58
CA SER A 246 -23.00 -6.68 9.49
C SER A 246 -22.14 -7.74 8.84
N LEU A 247 -22.40 -8.05 7.56
CA LEU A 247 -21.58 -8.98 6.78
C LEU A 247 -20.17 -8.43 6.56
N ILE A 248 -20.05 -7.16 6.16
CA ILE A 248 -18.75 -6.48 6.00
C ILE A 248 -17.94 -6.58 7.29
N LYS A 249 -18.54 -6.24 8.43
CA LYS A 249 -17.86 -6.32 9.73
C LYS A 249 -17.40 -7.73 10.05
N GLU A 250 -18.26 -8.72 9.86
CA GLU A 250 -17.94 -10.13 10.12
C GLU A 250 -16.79 -10.62 9.22
N ASP A 251 -16.82 -10.29 7.94
CA ASP A 251 -15.80 -10.69 6.97
C ASP A 251 -14.43 -10.04 7.27
N ILE A 252 -14.41 -8.74 7.59
CA ILE A 252 -13.19 -8.05 8.03
C ILE A 252 -12.63 -8.72 9.29
N GLN A 253 -13.48 -8.99 10.29
CA GLN A 253 -13.03 -9.60 11.55
C GLN A 253 -12.48 -11.02 11.35
N LYS A 254 -13.07 -11.82 10.45
CA LYS A 254 -12.57 -13.15 10.10
C LYS A 254 -11.26 -13.11 9.32
N LEU A 255 -11.07 -12.10 8.48
CA LEU A 255 -9.88 -11.95 7.65
C LEU A 255 -8.70 -11.35 8.43
N ARG A 256 -8.96 -10.44 9.37
CA ARG A 256 -7.94 -9.69 10.12
C ARG A 256 -6.80 -10.52 10.69
N PRO A 257 -7.01 -11.67 11.37
CA PRO A 257 -5.89 -12.44 11.93
C PRO A 257 -5.05 -13.18 10.88
N LYS A 258 -5.42 -13.14 9.59
CA LYS A 258 -4.79 -13.89 8.51
C LYS A 258 -3.92 -13.03 7.59
N VAL A 259 -4.03 -11.72 7.68
CA VAL A 259 -3.37 -10.78 6.75
C VAL A 259 -2.82 -9.56 7.47
N ASP A 260 -1.83 -8.90 6.88
CA ASP A 260 -1.25 -7.63 7.36
C ASP A 260 -2.11 -6.44 6.94
N TYR A 261 -2.69 -6.47 5.74
CA TYR A 261 -3.57 -5.43 5.23
C TYR A 261 -4.86 -5.99 4.64
N ILE A 262 -5.99 -5.35 4.94
CA ILE A 262 -7.30 -5.63 4.34
C ILE A 262 -7.65 -4.51 3.37
N ILE A 263 -7.85 -4.89 2.11
CA ILE A 263 -8.27 -4.02 1.02
C ILE A 263 -9.73 -4.34 0.70
N ILE A 264 -10.57 -3.31 0.67
CA ILE A 264 -11.98 -3.46 0.32
C ILE A 264 -12.27 -2.65 -0.93
N SER A 265 -12.77 -3.33 -1.95
CA SER A 265 -13.36 -2.70 -3.13
C SER A 265 -14.86 -2.49 -2.92
N PHE A 266 -15.34 -1.30 -3.25
CA PHE A 266 -16.75 -0.98 -3.25
C PHE A 266 -17.18 -0.39 -4.59
N HIS A 267 -18.27 -0.92 -5.13
CA HIS A 267 -18.93 -0.37 -6.30
C HIS A 267 -20.23 0.33 -5.86
N TRP A 268 -20.21 1.68 -5.84
CA TRP A 268 -21.14 2.48 -5.03
C TRP A 268 -21.34 3.93 -5.49
N GLY A 269 -22.16 4.70 -4.77
CA GLY A 269 -22.31 6.13 -5.04
C GLY A 269 -23.36 6.41 -6.10
N LEU A 270 -23.21 7.55 -6.77
CA LEU A 270 -24.14 8.01 -7.80
C LEU A 270 -23.38 8.17 -9.11
N ASN A 271 -23.98 7.68 -10.20
CA ASN A 271 -23.50 7.92 -11.55
C ASN A 271 -23.21 9.41 -11.77
N ASP A 272 -22.10 9.66 -12.45
CA ASP A 272 -21.63 10.99 -12.85
C ASP A 272 -21.37 11.99 -11.70
N SER A 273 -21.36 11.52 -10.45
CA SER A 273 -21.05 12.38 -9.31
C SER A 273 -19.54 12.62 -9.19
N ARG A 274 -19.14 13.89 -9.16
CA ARG A 274 -17.75 14.31 -8.93
C ARG A 274 -17.35 14.37 -7.45
N LYS A 275 -18.31 14.20 -6.53
CA LYS A 275 -18.07 14.25 -5.08
C LYS A 275 -18.71 13.04 -4.40
N PRO A 276 -18.02 12.41 -3.44
CA PRO A 276 -18.59 11.29 -2.69
C PRO A 276 -19.75 11.78 -1.79
N PRO A 277 -20.97 11.24 -1.93
CA PRO A 277 -22.08 11.52 -1.02
C PRO A 277 -21.74 11.17 0.43
N PHE A 278 -22.41 11.81 1.39
CA PHE A 278 -22.15 11.58 2.82
C PHE A 278 -22.27 10.09 3.23
N TRP A 279 -23.25 9.36 2.69
CA TRP A 279 -23.44 7.95 3.02
C TRP A 279 -22.32 7.04 2.49
N VAL A 280 -21.75 7.34 1.31
CA VAL A 280 -20.55 6.66 0.80
C VAL A 280 -19.38 6.87 1.77
N ARG A 281 -19.15 8.12 2.17
CA ARG A 281 -18.10 8.47 3.14
C ARG A 281 -18.28 7.75 4.47
N ASN A 282 -19.51 7.68 4.95
CA ASN A 282 -19.84 6.98 6.20
C ASN A 282 -19.59 5.46 6.09
N LEU A 283 -19.98 4.83 4.98
CA LEU A 283 -19.72 3.41 4.75
C LEU A 283 -18.21 3.10 4.68
N ALA A 284 -17.44 3.92 3.97
CA ALA A 284 -15.99 3.79 3.87
C ALA A 284 -15.32 3.91 5.25
N ARG A 285 -15.63 4.96 6.01
CA ARG A 285 -15.08 5.18 7.36
C ARG A 285 -15.46 4.06 8.33
N LYS A 286 -16.71 3.60 8.31
CA LYS A 286 -17.14 2.44 9.13
C LYS A 286 -16.36 1.17 8.79
N SER A 287 -16.03 0.95 7.52
CA SER A 287 -15.24 -0.20 7.10
C SER A 287 -13.81 -0.12 7.62
N ILE A 288 -13.19 1.07 7.60
CA ILE A 288 -11.91 1.32 8.29
C ILE A 288 -12.04 1.08 9.81
N ASP A 289 -13.11 1.57 10.44
CA ASP A 289 -13.36 1.35 11.87
C ASP A 289 -13.52 -0.13 12.24
N PHE A 290 -13.97 -0.97 11.31
CA PHE A 290 -14.06 -2.42 11.50
C PHE A 290 -12.71 -3.14 11.31
N GLY A 291 -11.70 -2.47 10.75
CA GLY A 291 -10.35 -3.00 10.58
C GLY A 291 -9.87 -3.10 9.13
N ALA A 292 -10.56 -2.49 8.16
CA ALA A 292 -10.03 -2.32 6.82
C ALA A 292 -8.84 -1.34 6.81
N ASP A 293 -7.89 -1.53 5.89
CA ASP A 293 -6.71 -0.69 5.75
C ASP A 293 -6.74 0.20 4.52
N ILE A 294 -7.39 -0.25 3.44
CA ILE A 294 -7.54 0.50 2.19
C ILE A 294 -8.95 0.32 1.67
N ILE A 295 -9.55 1.41 1.21
CA ILE A 295 -10.84 1.39 0.53
C ILE A 295 -10.66 1.87 -0.92
N LEU A 296 -11.10 1.05 -1.88
CA LEU A 296 -11.07 1.31 -3.31
C LEU A 296 -12.49 1.44 -3.85
N GLY A 297 -12.86 2.64 -4.29
CA GLY A 297 -14.18 2.95 -4.81
C GLY A 297 -14.27 2.92 -6.34
N HIS A 298 -15.45 2.59 -6.82
CA HIS A 298 -15.83 2.38 -8.23
C HIS A 298 -17.26 2.88 -8.47
N HIS A 299 -17.73 2.92 -9.73
CA HIS A 299 -19.10 3.27 -10.21
C HIS A 299 -19.36 4.71 -10.69
N PRO A 300 -19.00 5.81 -9.99
CA PRO A 300 -19.37 7.16 -10.46
C PRO A 300 -18.83 7.57 -11.83
N HIS A 301 -17.95 6.77 -12.45
CA HIS A 301 -17.25 7.01 -13.72
C HIS A 301 -16.37 8.27 -13.76
N PHE A 302 -16.26 8.99 -12.64
CA PHE A 302 -15.35 10.11 -12.46
C PHE A 302 -14.36 9.83 -11.32
N PRO A 303 -13.05 10.08 -11.52
CA PRO A 303 -12.08 10.13 -10.44
C PRO A 303 -12.58 10.98 -9.28
N GLN A 304 -12.70 10.43 -8.07
CA GLN A 304 -13.07 11.22 -6.89
C GLN A 304 -11.85 11.50 -6.02
N GLY A 305 -12.01 12.44 -5.08
CA GLY A 305 -10.94 12.78 -4.14
C GLY A 305 -10.56 11.61 -3.24
N ILE A 306 -9.38 11.72 -2.66
CA ILE A 306 -8.81 10.75 -1.72
C ILE A 306 -8.93 11.33 -0.32
N GLU A 307 -9.37 10.50 0.63
CA GLU A 307 -9.39 10.83 2.04
C GLU A 307 -8.41 9.94 2.80
N ILE A 308 -7.60 10.54 3.68
CA ILE A 308 -6.90 9.81 4.74
C ILE A 308 -7.75 9.89 6.00
N TYR A 309 -8.26 8.74 6.44
CA TYR A 309 -9.05 8.59 7.66
C TYR A 309 -8.33 7.64 8.61
N LYS A 310 -7.85 8.14 9.76
CA LYS A 310 -7.05 7.37 10.74
C LYS A 310 -5.83 6.70 10.10
N ASP A 311 -5.07 7.48 9.33
CA ASP A 311 -3.89 7.04 8.56
C ASP A 311 -4.17 5.97 7.48
N LYS A 312 -5.44 5.71 7.18
CA LYS A 312 -5.88 4.76 6.16
C LYS A 312 -6.48 5.47 4.95
N PRO A 313 -6.05 5.13 3.72
CA PRO A 313 -6.59 5.78 2.54
C PRO A 313 -7.95 5.23 2.12
N ILE A 314 -8.80 6.16 1.71
CA ILE A 314 -10.08 5.93 1.07
C ILE A 314 -10.04 6.63 -0.29
N ILE A 315 -10.02 5.84 -1.35
CA ILE A 315 -10.12 6.32 -2.73
C ILE A 315 -11.59 6.17 -3.10
N TYR A 316 -12.32 7.27 -3.24
CA TYR A 316 -13.78 7.19 -3.40
C TYR A 316 -14.24 6.73 -4.79
N CYS A 317 -13.44 6.97 -5.83
CA CYS A 317 -13.63 6.46 -7.18
C CYS A 317 -12.31 6.58 -7.95
N LEU A 318 -11.81 5.47 -8.49
CA LEU A 318 -10.64 5.44 -9.37
C LEU A 318 -10.94 5.93 -10.80
N GLY A 319 -12.22 5.90 -11.19
CA GLY A 319 -12.68 6.24 -12.54
C GLY A 319 -12.70 5.04 -13.48
N ASN A 320 -12.72 5.33 -14.78
CA ASN A 320 -12.83 4.34 -15.85
C ASN A 320 -11.43 3.93 -16.32
N PHE A 321 -10.99 2.71 -15.99
CA PHE A 321 -9.65 2.27 -16.39
C PHE A 321 -9.61 1.85 -17.86
N ILE A 322 -10.54 1.00 -18.29
CA ILE A 322 -10.69 0.59 -19.70
C ILE A 322 -12.17 0.63 -20.05
N PHE A 323 -12.56 1.43 -21.03
CA PHE A 323 -13.93 1.52 -21.53
C PHE A 323 -13.93 1.50 -23.06
N GLY A 324 -14.91 0.80 -23.63
CA GLY A 324 -15.03 0.61 -25.08
C GLY A 324 -15.85 1.68 -25.80
N HIS A 325 -16.28 2.73 -25.11
CA HIS A 325 -17.16 3.75 -25.69
C HIS A 325 -16.96 5.12 -25.08
N ASN A 326 -17.31 6.14 -25.87
CA ASN A 326 -17.20 7.51 -25.42
C ASN A 326 -18.41 7.96 -24.60
N HIS A 327 -18.15 9.02 -23.85
CA HIS A 327 -19.15 9.80 -23.16
C HIS A 327 -18.67 11.26 -23.18
N PRO A 328 -19.54 12.23 -23.52
CA PRO A 328 -19.12 13.62 -23.76
C PRO A 328 -18.52 14.33 -22.54
N PHE A 329 -18.68 13.76 -21.34
CA PHE A 329 -18.22 14.38 -20.09
C PHE A 329 -17.19 13.56 -19.34
N TRP A 330 -16.91 12.31 -19.73
CA TRP A 330 -15.90 11.51 -19.05
C TRP A 330 -14.51 12.07 -19.29
N THR A 331 -13.71 12.04 -18.24
CA THR A 331 -12.37 12.61 -18.21
C THR A 331 -11.33 11.50 -18.11
N ASP A 332 -10.06 11.89 -18.17
CA ASP A 332 -8.95 11.05 -17.75
C ASP A 332 -9.09 10.57 -16.30
N ASN A 333 -8.40 9.47 -16.02
CA ASN A 333 -8.52 8.67 -14.81
C ASN A 333 -7.17 8.55 -14.11
N PHE A 334 -7.06 7.68 -13.10
CA PHE A 334 -5.77 7.42 -12.48
C PHE A 334 -5.67 5.99 -11.95
N LEU A 335 -4.44 5.51 -11.86
CA LEU A 335 -4.08 4.35 -11.06
C LEU A 335 -3.59 4.83 -9.70
N ALA A 336 -3.94 4.09 -8.63
CA ALA A 336 -3.40 4.32 -7.31
C ALA A 336 -2.37 3.23 -6.98
N LYS A 337 -1.11 3.60 -6.86
CA LYS A 337 -0.02 2.71 -6.46
C LYS A 337 0.28 2.90 -4.98
N PHE A 338 0.09 1.87 -4.18
CA PHE A 338 0.38 1.86 -2.76
C PHE A 338 1.71 1.18 -2.53
N ILE A 339 2.57 1.79 -1.72
CA ILE A 339 3.85 1.20 -1.31
C ILE A 339 3.73 0.79 0.15
N PHE A 340 3.86 -0.51 0.40
CA PHE A 340 3.72 -1.10 1.73
C PHE A 340 5.09 -1.35 2.35
N THR A 341 5.09 -1.36 3.67
CA THR A 341 6.10 -2.03 4.50
C THR A 341 5.35 -2.96 5.47
N PRO A 342 6.01 -3.80 6.28
CA PRO A 342 5.30 -4.67 7.21
C PRO A 342 4.43 -3.95 8.25
N ASN A 343 4.66 -2.65 8.51
CA ASN A 343 3.98 -1.94 9.60
C ASN A 343 3.19 -0.69 9.16
N GLN A 344 3.34 -0.25 7.91
CA GLN A 344 2.67 0.95 7.41
C GLN A 344 2.53 0.96 5.88
N ILE A 345 1.50 1.68 5.41
CA ILE A 345 1.41 2.17 4.04
C ILE A 345 2.32 3.41 3.97
N LYS A 346 3.45 3.28 3.27
CA LYS A 346 4.51 4.29 3.23
C LYS A 346 4.09 5.50 2.39
N SER A 347 3.51 5.26 1.22
CA SER A 347 3.07 6.29 0.30
C SER A 347 2.03 5.76 -0.68
N ILE A 348 1.30 6.69 -1.28
CA ILE A 348 0.36 6.45 -2.36
C ILE A 348 0.78 7.35 -3.52
N GLU A 349 1.07 6.74 -4.66
CA GLU A 349 1.38 7.41 -5.91
C GLU A 349 0.13 7.39 -6.80
N ILE A 350 -0.26 8.56 -7.28
CA ILE A 350 -1.39 8.78 -8.18
C ILE A 350 -0.80 8.95 -9.57
N LEU A 351 -1.06 7.97 -10.43
CA LEU A 351 -0.55 7.90 -11.79
C LEU A 351 -1.69 8.24 -12.76
N PRO A 352 -1.71 9.43 -13.37
CA PRO A 352 -2.78 9.81 -14.30
C PRO A 352 -2.77 8.92 -15.54
N VAL A 353 -3.95 8.49 -15.96
CA VAL A 353 -4.15 7.58 -17.08
C VAL A 353 -5.14 8.16 -18.08
N ALA A 354 -4.80 8.03 -19.37
CA ALA A 354 -5.66 8.45 -20.46
C ALA A 354 -6.99 7.70 -20.44
N GLY A 355 -8.09 8.43 -20.53
CA GLY A 355 -9.44 7.87 -20.62
C GLY A 355 -10.49 8.82 -21.20
N GLU A 356 -10.08 10.01 -21.64
CA GLU A 356 -10.96 10.96 -22.32
C GLU A 356 -11.26 10.52 -23.77
N ASN A 357 -12.55 10.57 -24.15
CA ASN A 357 -13.21 10.50 -25.48
C ASN A 357 -12.54 9.77 -26.68
N GLN A 358 -11.26 9.98 -26.94
CA GLN A 358 -10.49 9.41 -28.06
C GLN A 358 -9.46 8.36 -27.63
N ASP A 359 -9.00 8.39 -26.38
CA ASP A 359 -7.98 7.47 -25.83
C ASP A 359 -8.58 6.25 -25.13
N LEU A 360 -9.82 5.96 -25.48
CA LEU A 360 -10.58 4.84 -24.94
C LEU A 360 -9.98 3.52 -25.42
N ALA A 361 -10.39 2.43 -24.77
CA ALA A 361 -9.88 1.08 -24.98
C ALA A 361 -8.40 0.83 -24.64
N GLN A 362 -7.47 1.77 -24.87
CA GLN A 362 -6.03 1.59 -24.62
C GLN A 362 -5.45 2.67 -23.69
N PRO A 363 -5.71 2.60 -22.36
CA PRO A 363 -5.12 3.52 -21.40
C PRO A 363 -3.59 3.54 -21.48
N PHE A 364 -3.01 4.71 -21.22
CA PHE A 364 -1.57 4.91 -21.06
C PHE A 364 -1.30 6.00 -20.01
N LEU A 365 -0.11 6.00 -19.41
CA LEU A 365 0.27 7.03 -18.44
C LEU A 365 0.37 8.40 -19.13
N LEU A 366 -0.28 9.40 -18.54
CA LEU A 366 -0.23 10.77 -19.04
C LEU A 366 1.05 11.46 -18.58
N THR A 367 1.55 12.37 -19.40
CA THR A 367 2.69 13.23 -19.08
C THR A 367 2.39 14.70 -19.39
N GLY A 368 3.22 15.60 -18.84
CA GLY A 368 3.15 17.05 -19.10
C GLY A 368 1.80 17.67 -18.73
N ASP A 369 1.35 18.67 -19.50
CA ASP A 369 0.20 19.51 -19.15
C ASP A 369 -1.10 18.72 -18.91
N ARG A 370 -1.32 17.61 -19.63
CA ARG A 370 -2.50 16.77 -19.46
C ARG A 370 -2.46 16.04 -18.12
N SER A 371 -1.31 15.46 -17.77
CA SER A 371 -1.08 14.86 -16.44
C SER A 371 -1.28 15.88 -15.32
N GLN A 372 -0.68 17.07 -15.45
CA GLN A 372 -0.79 18.14 -14.45
C GLN A 372 -2.24 18.58 -14.21
N LYS A 373 -3.07 18.64 -15.26
CA LYS A 373 -4.50 18.97 -15.12
C LYS A 373 -5.24 17.92 -14.28
N VAL A 374 -5.03 16.64 -14.56
CA VAL A 374 -5.65 15.53 -13.81
C VAL A 374 -5.22 15.56 -12.34
N LEU A 375 -3.92 15.71 -12.09
CA LEU A 375 -3.37 15.74 -10.73
C LEU A 375 -3.90 16.92 -9.92
N LYS A 376 -4.01 18.12 -10.51
CA LYS A 376 -4.60 19.28 -9.83
C LYS A 376 -6.06 19.04 -9.45
N VAL A 377 -6.85 18.43 -10.34
CA VAL A 377 -8.24 18.08 -10.04
C VAL A 377 -8.33 17.09 -8.87
N ILE A 378 -7.49 16.05 -8.87
CA ILE A 378 -7.45 15.07 -7.77
C ILE A 378 -6.95 15.74 -6.47
N GLN A 379 -5.97 16.63 -6.56
CA GLN A 379 -5.43 17.41 -5.43
C GLN A 379 -6.53 18.24 -4.77
N GLU A 380 -7.28 19.02 -5.55
CA GLU A 380 -8.37 19.88 -5.07
C GLU A 380 -9.50 19.05 -4.43
N ARG A 381 -9.89 17.94 -5.08
CA ARG A 381 -10.91 17.03 -4.55
C ARG A 381 -10.47 16.40 -3.23
N SER A 382 -9.20 15.98 -3.13
CA SER A 382 -8.63 15.40 -1.91
C SER A 382 -8.47 16.45 -0.80
N LEU A 383 -8.11 17.69 -1.15
CA LEU A 383 -8.04 18.79 -0.19
C LEU A 383 -9.41 19.10 0.42
N SER A 384 -10.50 18.99 -0.37
CA SER A 384 -11.87 19.12 0.14
C SER A 384 -12.26 18.04 1.16
N LEU A 385 -11.52 16.93 1.16
CA LEU A 385 -11.62 15.82 2.12
C LEU A 385 -10.54 15.90 3.23
N LYS A 386 -9.82 17.03 3.32
CA LYS A 386 -8.74 17.30 4.29
C LYS A 386 -7.49 16.44 4.08
N THR A 387 -7.21 16.05 2.85
CA THR A 387 -6.01 15.31 2.48
C THR A 387 -5.12 16.16 1.58
N LYS A 388 -3.87 16.38 2.02
CA LYS A 388 -2.84 17.00 1.20
C LYS A 388 -2.24 15.97 0.25
N MET A 389 -2.08 16.38 -1.01
CA MET A 389 -1.32 15.64 -2.03
C MET A 389 -0.29 16.59 -2.61
N ASP A 390 0.96 16.13 -2.71
CA ASP A 390 2.02 16.86 -3.40
C ASP A 390 2.10 16.37 -4.86
N ILE A 391 2.50 17.24 -5.79
CA ILE A 391 2.69 16.87 -7.21
C ILE A 391 4.19 16.95 -7.52
N VAL A 392 4.77 15.84 -7.96
CA VAL A 392 6.20 15.72 -8.27
C VAL A 392 6.34 15.15 -9.67
N GLY A 393 6.71 16.02 -10.63
CA GLY A 393 6.61 15.66 -12.05
C GLY A 393 5.17 15.27 -12.40
N ASP A 394 5.00 14.16 -13.09
CA ASP A 394 3.69 13.64 -13.54
C ASP A 394 3.05 12.65 -12.54
N ILE A 395 3.45 12.72 -11.27
CA ILE A 395 2.97 11.83 -10.20
C ILE A 395 2.42 12.66 -9.04
N GLY A 396 1.23 12.30 -8.55
CA GLY A 396 0.72 12.79 -7.27
C GLY A 396 1.19 11.90 -6.13
N ILE A 397 1.63 12.47 -5.01
CA ILE A 397 2.16 11.73 -3.86
C ILE A 397 1.37 12.10 -2.61
N ILE A 398 0.87 11.08 -1.91
CA ILE A 398 0.21 11.20 -0.61
C ILE A 398 0.96 10.33 0.40
N ASN A 399 1.34 10.92 1.53
CA ASN A 399 1.92 10.21 2.67
C ASN A 399 0.83 10.03 3.74
N PRO A 400 0.25 8.84 3.94
CA PRO A 400 -0.93 8.67 4.80
C PRO A 400 -0.76 9.20 6.23
N THR A 401 0.45 9.14 6.78
CA THR A 401 0.78 9.60 8.15
C THR A 401 0.94 11.10 8.30
N THR A 402 1.18 11.85 7.21
CA THR A 402 1.42 13.31 7.27
C THR A 402 0.49 14.10 6.36
N ALA A 403 -0.32 13.42 5.56
CA ALA A 403 -1.23 14.04 4.60
C ALA A 403 -2.55 14.50 5.23
N ALA A 404 -2.89 14.01 6.42
CA ALA A 404 -4.01 14.58 7.18
C ALA A 404 -3.68 16.04 7.51
N VAL A 405 -4.49 16.98 7.03
CA VAL A 405 -4.31 18.40 7.32
C VAL A 405 -4.72 18.63 8.78
N ASP A 406 -3.75 18.50 9.68
CA ASP A 406 -3.95 18.80 11.10
C ASP A 406 -3.71 20.29 11.40
N LYS A 407 -4.51 20.85 12.30
CA LYS A 407 -4.55 22.29 12.58
C LYS A 407 -3.35 22.80 13.41
N ASN A 408 -2.43 21.94 13.83
CA ASN A 408 -1.34 22.27 14.76
C ASN A 408 -0.01 21.59 14.41
N PHE A 409 0.45 21.72 13.16
CA PHE A 409 1.69 21.08 12.68
C PHE A 409 3.00 21.57 13.36
N ILE A 410 2.93 22.55 14.28
CA ILE A 410 4.13 23.10 14.94
C ILE A 410 4.49 22.36 16.25
N ASP A 411 3.58 21.61 16.88
CA ASP A 411 3.86 21.04 18.20
C ASP A 411 4.43 19.60 18.17
N ASP A 412 4.04 18.75 17.20
CA ASP A 412 4.40 17.33 17.23
C ASP A 412 5.79 17.01 16.62
N VAL A 413 6.27 17.80 15.66
CA VAL A 413 7.61 17.61 15.08
C VAL A 413 8.73 17.95 16.08
N ILE A 414 8.42 18.75 17.11
CA ILE A 414 9.37 19.10 18.18
C ILE A 414 9.44 18.00 19.25
N TYR A 415 8.42 17.13 19.37
CA TYR A 415 8.40 16.07 20.39
C TYR A 415 9.08 14.77 19.95
N ASP A 416 8.95 14.36 18.68
CA ASP A 416 9.45 13.05 18.22
C ASP A 416 10.95 13.00 17.87
N LEU A 417 11.62 14.16 17.78
CA LEU A 417 13.08 14.25 17.59
C LEU A 417 13.87 14.36 18.90
N MET A 418 13.20 14.39 20.06
CA MET A 418 13.87 14.39 21.35
C MET A 418 14.06 12.97 21.87
N LEU A 419 15.28 12.43 21.72
CA LEU A 419 15.75 11.37 22.62
C LEU A 419 15.36 11.72 24.07
N PRO A 420 14.88 10.76 24.89
CA PRO A 420 14.50 11.04 26.27
C PRO A 420 15.61 11.85 26.96
N LYS A 421 15.29 12.97 27.62
CA LYS A 421 16.26 13.82 28.35
C LYS A 421 17.40 13.05 29.06
N PRO A 422 17.17 11.90 29.74
CA PRO A 422 18.28 11.13 30.32
C PRO A 422 19.32 10.59 29.31
N LEU A 423 18.94 10.27 28.06
CA LEU A 423 19.86 9.84 27.01
C LEU A 423 20.70 10.99 26.45
N TRP A 424 20.12 12.19 26.30
CA TRP A 424 20.87 13.39 25.94
C TRP A 424 21.89 13.75 27.01
N MET A 425 21.51 13.69 28.29
CA MET A 425 22.45 13.91 29.39
C MET A 425 23.54 12.84 29.46
N LEU A 426 23.24 11.59 29.13
CA LEU A 426 24.23 10.52 29.07
C LEU A 426 25.24 10.73 27.93
N LEU A 427 24.79 11.14 26.74
CA LEU A 427 25.66 11.44 25.60
C LEU A 427 26.51 12.69 25.83
N LEU A 428 25.94 13.73 26.45
CA LEU A 428 26.68 14.93 26.88
C LEU A 428 27.69 14.62 27.99
N ALA A 429 27.34 13.78 28.96
CA ALA A 429 28.26 13.35 30.02
C ALA A 429 29.40 12.50 29.46
N LEU A 430 29.11 11.59 28.52
CA LEU A 430 30.13 10.76 27.87
C LEU A 430 31.07 11.57 26.98
N SER A 431 30.56 12.59 26.27
CA SER A 431 31.39 13.48 25.45
C SER A 431 32.23 14.43 26.30
N THR A 432 31.69 14.99 27.38
CA THR A 432 32.47 15.82 28.32
C THR A 432 33.53 15.03 29.06
N VAL A 433 33.24 13.80 29.51
CA VAL A 433 34.23 12.91 30.11
C VAL A 433 35.32 12.55 29.10
N GLY A 434 34.97 12.27 27.84
CA GLY A 434 35.92 12.03 26.76
C GLY A 434 36.85 13.23 26.49
N ILE A 435 36.30 14.44 26.45
CA ILE A 435 37.06 15.68 26.25
C ILE A 435 37.98 15.98 27.43
N ILE A 436 37.49 15.83 28.68
CA ILE A 436 38.30 16.05 29.89
C ILE A 436 39.45 15.04 29.96
N LEU A 437 39.17 13.76 29.67
CA LEU A 437 40.20 12.71 29.62
C LEU A 437 41.23 12.97 28.51
N TRP A 438 40.78 13.44 27.33
CA TRP A 438 41.68 13.85 26.25
C TRP A 438 42.58 15.02 26.66
N PHE A 439 42.04 16.04 27.35
CA PHE A 439 42.84 17.15 27.88
C PHE A 439 43.85 16.71 28.93
N ILE A 440 43.46 15.81 29.85
CA ILE A 440 44.36 15.26 30.87
C ILE A 440 45.48 14.43 30.24
N LEU A 441 45.16 13.52 29.31
CA LEU A 441 46.16 12.74 28.56
C LEU A 441 47.09 13.64 27.72
N SER A 442 46.53 14.66 27.06
CA SER A 442 47.30 15.62 26.27
C SER A 442 48.24 16.48 27.11
N ARG A 443 47.88 16.80 28.36
CA ARG A 443 48.73 17.54 29.30
C ARG A 443 49.83 16.66 29.88
N LEU A 444 49.53 15.39 30.17
CA LEU A 444 50.50 14.40 30.64
C LEU A 444 51.54 14.07 29.56
N LEU A 445 51.12 13.94 28.30
CA LEU A 445 52.01 13.73 27.15
C LEU A 445 52.87 14.97 26.84
N ARG A 446 52.34 16.19 26.99
CA ARG A 446 53.11 17.44 26.86
C ARG A 446 54.14 17.64 27.97
N LYS A 447 53.85 17.24 29.22
CA LYS A 447 54.84 17.26 30.32
C LYS A 447 55.99 16.26 30.09
N ARG A 448 55.74 15.10 29.47
CA ARG A 448 56.80 14.16 29.07
C ARG A 448 57.74 14.70 27.98
N LYS A 449 57.22 15.43 26.98
CA LYS A 449 58.05 16.08 25.95
C LYS A 449 58.97 17.18 26.49
N ARG A 450 58.65 17.81 27.62
CA ARG A 450 59.54 18.79 28.30
C ARG A 450 60.62 18.13 29.17
N PHE A 451 60.40 16.92 29.68
CA PHE A 451 61.42 16.19 30.45
C PHE A 451 62.41 15.42 29.56
N ALA A 452 61.99 14.99 28.37
CA ALA A 452 62.86 14.31 27.39
C ALA A 452 63.76 15.26 26.55
N ARG A 453 63.74 16.58 26.83
CA ARG A 453 64.64 17.58 26.20
C ARG A 453 65.66 18.16 27.20
N ARG A 454 65.79 17.56 28.39
CA ARG A 454 66.70 18.02 29.45
C ARG A 454 67.60 16.91 30.02
N TRP A 455 67.79 15.86 29.23
CA TRP A 455 68.80 14.81 29.41
C TRP A 455 69.45 14.55 28.06
#